data_AF-A0A7G5XLU9-F1
#
_entry.id   AF-A0A7G5XLU9-F1
#
_cell.length_a   1.000
_cell.length_b   1.000
_cell.length_c   1.000
_cell.angle_alpha   90.00
_cell.angle_beta   90.00
_cell.angle_gamma   90.00
#
_symmetry.space_group_name_H-M   'P 1'
#
loop_
_entity.id
_entity.type
_entity.pdbx_description
1 polymer ?
#
loop_
_entity_poly.entity_id
_entity_poly.type
_entity_poly.pdbx_seq_one_letter_code
_entity_poly.pdbx_strand_id
1 'polypeptide(L)'
;MNVKFTFAFALLLFISVTGFAQLPKISGGGSIGNLVTQFTNAIKPASFLSSWTGAKGNFLSTAGKVKDAVGVGKSIASLAGFIKPELFKQGFNVQNLISTANTVKTMTQATGLLKNLEGGLKPEAFVSGWAGKRSGWLNALNLIK
;
A
#
# COMPACT_ATOMS: atom_id res chain seq x y z
N MET A 1 -58.92 39.25 12.76
CA MET A 1 -57.68 38.82 12.09
C MET A 1 -56.55 39.63 12.72
N ASN A 2 -55.88 39.05 13.73
CA ASN A 2 -54.99 39.77 14.67
C ASN A 2 -53.52 39.37 14.46
N VAL A 3 -52.77 40.24 13.80
CA VAL A 3 -51.54 40.95 14.25
C VAL A 3 -50.52 40.27 15.23
N LYS A 4 -49.24 40.24 14.77
CA LYS A 4 -47.91 40.40 15.43
C LYS A 4 -47.07 39.22 16.01
N PHE A 5 -45.89 39.07 15.39
CA PHE A 5 -44.49 38.98 15.91
C PHE A 5 -44.18 38.18 17.19
N THR A 6 -43.16 37.29 17.14
CA THR A 6 -41.93 37.32 18.02
C THR A 6 -40.90 36.23 17.61
N PHE A 7 -39.63 36.65 17.65
CA PHE A 7 -38.36 35.94 17.50
C PHE A 7 -38.17 34.72 18.42
N ALA A 8 -37.48 33.66 17.92
CA ALA A 8 -36.49 32.88 18.68
C ALA A 8 -35.78 31.87 17.74
N PHE A 9 -34.74 32.30 17.03
CA PHE A 9 -33.81 31.38 16.36
C PHE A 9 -32.58 31.23 17.24
N ALA A 10 -32.65 30.30 18.19
CA ALA A 10 -31.51 29.86 18.99
C ALA A 10 -31.57 28.34 19.10
N LEU A 11 -30.92 27.65 18.16
CA LEU A 11 -30.54 26.25 18.35
C LEU A 11 -29.03 26.15 18.26
N LEU A 12 -28.42 26.37 19.42
CA LEU A 12 -27.09 25.92 19.78
C LEU A 12 -27.10 24.38 19.77
N LEU A 13 -26.49 23.78 18.74
CA LEU A 13 -26.01 22.41 18.81
C LEU A 13 -24.49 22.45 18.70
N PHE A 14 -23.86 22.56 19.87
CA PHE A 14 -22.60 21.88 20.15
C PHE A 14 -22.77 20.37 19.99
N ILE A 15 -21.65 19.65 20.00
CA ILE A 15 -21.46 18.17 20.03
C ILE A 15 -21.15 17.66 18.60
N SER A 16 -19.96 17.14 18.27
CA SER A 16 -18.84 16.73 19.11
C SER A 16 -17.69 16.17 18.27
N VAL A 17 -16.52 16.16 18.90
CA VAL A 17 -15.32 15.31 18.70
C VAL A 17 -14.63 15.26 17.35
N THR A 18 -13.36 15.64 17.43
CA THR A 18 -12.21 15.08 16.74
C THR A 18 -12.34 13.57 16.49
N GLY A 19 -12.99 13.22 15.39
CA GLY A 19 -12.81 11.93 14.75
C GLY A 19 -11.43 11.90 14.10
N PHE A 20 -10.37 11.69 14.88
CA PHE A 20 -9.33 10.81 14.38
C PHE A 20 -10.09 9.53 14.06
N ALA A 21 -10.40 9.33 12.77
CA ALA A 21 -10.84 8.04 12.28
C ALA A 21 -9.80 7.07 12.80
N GLN A 22 -10.15 6.38 13.88
CA GLN A 22 -9.36 5.28 14.39
C GLN A 22 -9.29 4.36 13.20
N LEU A 23 -8.10 4.35 12.57
CA LEU A 23 -7.71 3.30 11.65
C LEU A 23 -8.25 2.03 12.28
N PRO A 24 -9.08 1.23 11.57
CA PRO A 24 -9.57 -0.02 12.11
C PRO A 24 -8.37 -0.70 12.76
N LYS A 25 -8.49 -0.93 14.07
CA LYS A 25 -7.48 -1.62 14.86
C LYS A 25 -7.06 -2.79 14.02
N ILE A 26 -5.84 -2.76 13.48
CA ILE A 26 -5.27 -3.92 12.81
C ILE A 26 -4.99 -4.85 13.97
N SER A 27 -6.00 -5.64 14.33
CA SER A 27 -5.94 -6.70 15.31
C SER A 27 -5.00 -7.76 14.75
N GLY A 28 -3.71 -7.57 15.04
CA GLY A 28 -2.60 -8.34 14.51
C GLY A 28 -1.65 -7.43 13.77
N GLY A 29 -0.39 -7.32 14.21
CA GLY A 29 0.66 -6.72 13.40
C GLY A 29 0.57 -7.35 12.00
N GLY A 30 0.19 -6.54 11.00
CA GLY A 30 -0.08 -7.05 9.67
C GLY A 30 1.14 -7.80 9.17
N SER A 31 1.01 -9.08 8.83
CA SER A 31 2.14 -9.85 8.34
C SER A 31 2.74 -9.12 7.14
N ILE A 32 4.07 -9.16 7.00
CA ILE A 32 4.74 -8.53 5.87
C ILE A 32 4.17 -9.01 4.53
N GLY A 33 3.78 -10.28 4.44
CA GLY A 33 3.07 -10.84 3.28
C GLY A 33 1.76 -10.12 2.96
N ASN A 34 0.96 -9.76 3.97
CA ASN A 34 -0.25 -8.96 3.77
C ASN A 34 0.04 -7.55 3.27
N LEU A 35 1.16 -6.95 3.66
CA LEU A 35 1.56 -5.64 3.16
C LEU A 35 2.04 -5.71 1.70
N VAL A 36 2.70 -6.80 1.30
CA VAL A 36 3.06 -7.08 -0.10
C VAL A 36 1.81 -7.26 -0.95
N THR A 37 0.82 -8.04 -0.49
CA THR A 37 -0.44 -8.25 -1.25
C THR A 37 -1.27 -6.97 -1.33
N GLN A 38 -1.34 -6.18 -0.25
CA GLN A 38 -1.98 -4.86 -0.26
C GLN A 38 -1.33 -3.92 -1.29
N PHE A 39 -0.01 -3.84 -1.29
CA PHE A 39 0.73 -3.04 -2.27
C PHE A 39 0.51 -3.52 -3.70
N THR A 40 0.55 -4.83 -3.93
CA THR A 40 0.30 -5.45 -5.24
C THR A 40 -1.09 -5.09 -5.77
N ASN A 41 -2.12 -5.11 -4.90
CA ASN A 41 -3.48 -4.73 -5.26
C ASN A 41 -3.66 -3.21 -5.43
N ALA A 42 -2.72 -2.40 -4.95
CA ALA A 42 -2.73 -0.96 -5.18
C ALA A 42 -2.19 -0.58 -6.57
N ILE A 43 -1.48 -1.48 -7.25
CA ILE A 43 -1.02 -1.29 -8.62
C ILE A 43 -2.17 -1.62 -9.58
N LYS A 44 -2.42 -0.76 -10.57
CA LYS A 44 -3.50 -0.98 -11.55
C LYS A 44 -3.23 -2.25 -12.35
N PRO A 45 -4.25 -3.05 -12.70
CA PRO A 45 -4.05 -4.22 -13.56
C PRO A 45 -3.36 -3.91 -14.90
N ALA A 46 -3.67 -2.76 -15.50
CA ALA A 46 -3.05 -2.29 -16.75
C ALA A 46 -1.55 -1.94 -16.62
N SER A 47 -1.05 -1.84 -15.39
CA SER A 47 0.35 -1.56 -15.09
C SER A 47 1.25 -2.78 -15.11
N PHE A 48 0.66 -3.96 -15.19
CA PHE A 48 1.38 -5.21 -15.30
C PHE A 48 1.50 -5.67 -16.75
N LEU A 49 2.54 -6.47 -17.01
CA LEU A 49 2.68 -7.23 -18.26
C LEU A 49 1.53 -8.23 -18.41
N SER A 50 1.26 -8.66 -19.65
CA SER A 50 0.17 -9.62 -19.95
C SER A 50 0.31 -10.95 -19.21
N SER A 51 1.55 -11.38 -18.91
CA SER A 51 1.87 -12.59 -18.14
C SER A 51 1.37 -12.54 -16.69
N TRP A 52 1.09 -11.34 -16.15
CA TRP A 52 0.59 -11.19 -14.79
C TRP A 52 -0.76 -11.84 -14.57
N THR A 53 -1.67 -11.80 -15.55
CA THR A 53 -3.03 -12.35 -15.39
C THR A 53 -3.00 -13.83 -15.00
N GLY A 54 -2.11 -14.63 -15.59
CA GLY A 54 -1.92 -16.04 -15.23
C GLY A 54 -1.15 -16.24 -13.93
N ALA A 55 -0.27 -15.31 -13.55
CA ALA A 55 0.58 -15.40 -12.37
C ALA A 55 -0.06 -14.84 -11.08
N LYS A 56 -1.02 -13.91 -11.20
CA LYS A 56 -1.56 -13.11 -10.09
C LYS A 56 -2.09 -13.96 -8.94
N GLY A 57 -2.90 -14.97 -9.23
CA GLY A 57 -3.51 -15.82 -8.20
C GLY A 57 -2.46 -16.55 -7.37
N ASN A 58 -1.49 -17.18 -8.05
CA ASN A 58 -0.39 -17.88 -7.39
C ASN A 58 0.52 -16.91 -6.61
N PHE A 59 0.81 -15.75 -7.20
CA PHE A 59 1.61 -14.72 -6.55
C PHE A 59 0.95 -14.26 -5.25
N LEU A 60 -0.33 -13.85 -5.29
CA LEU A 60 -1.02 -13.33 -4.11
C LEU A 60 -1.16 -14.40 -3.00
N SER A 61 -1.43 -15.65 -3.37
CA SER A 61 -1.47 -16.78 -2.45
C SER A 61 -0.12 -17.03 -1.78
N THR A 62 0.97 -16.96 -2.55
CA THR A 62 2.33 -17.16 -2.05
C THR A 62 2.76 -15.98 -1.18
N ALA A 63 2.69 -14.75 -1.71
CA ALA A 63 3.10 -13.54 -1.03
C ALA A 63 2.36 -13.34 0.30
N GLY A 64 1.05 -13.61 0.36
CA GLY A 64 0.26 -13.47 1.60
C GLY A 64 0.69 -14.41 2.73
N LYS A 65 1.33 -15.54 2.40
CA LYS A 65 1.80 -16.54 3.38
C LYS A 65 3.24 -16.32 3.82
N VAL A 66 3.97 -15.42 3.15
CA VAL A 66 5.37 -15.14 3.48
C VAL A 66 5.48 -14.49 4.86
N LYS A 67 6.41 -15.02 5.67
CA LYS A 67 6.71 -14.54 7.03
C LYS A 67 8.17 -14.14 7.24
N ASP A 68 9.07 -14.60 6.38
CA ASP A 68 10.52 -14.35 6.48
C ASP A 68 11.00 -13.35 5.42
N ALA A 69 12.15 -12.72 5.70
CA ALA A 69 12.70 -11.66 4.87
C ALA A 69 13.09 -12.13 3.45
N VAL A 70 13.57 -13.37 3.32
CA VAL A 70 14.00 -13.93 2.04
C VAL A 70 12.81 -14.15 1.11
N GLY A 71 11.72 -14.70 1.63
CA GLY A 71 10.46 -14.87 0.91
C GLY A 71 9.87 -13.53 0.47
N VAL A 72 10.02 -12.48 1.29
CA VAL A 72 9.56 -11.13 0.93
C VAL A 72 10.42 -10.59 -0.20
N GLY A 73 11.75 -10.71 -0.10
CA GLY A 73 12.68 -10.34 -1.16
C GLY A 73 12.33 -11.02 -2.49
N LYS A 74 12.12 -12.33 -2.49
CA LYS A 74 11.67 -13.08 -3.68
C LYS A 74 10.33 -12.57 -4.24
N SER A 75 9.38 -12.24 -3.36
CA SER A 75 8.09 -11.68 -3.76
C SER A 75 8.23 -10.29 -4.39
N ILE A 76 9.11 -9.44 -3.84
CA ILE A 76 9.42 -8.11 -4.38
C ILE A 76 10.07 -8.23 -5.75
N ALA A 77 11.08 -9.10 -5.89
CA ALA A 77 11.77 -9.34 -7.15
C ALA A 77 10.80 -9.84 -8.23
N SER A 78 9.95 -10.80 -7.89
CA SER A 78 8.93 -11.33 -8.80
C SER A 78 7.91 -10.27 -9.19
N LEU A 79 7.41 -9.49 -8.22
CA LEU A 79 6.46 -8.41 -8.49
C LEU A 79 7.04 -7.37 -9.43
N ALA A 80 8.28 -6.91 -9.17
CA ALA A 80 8.96 -5.94 -10.01
C ALA A 80 9.11 -6.42 -11.46
N GLY A 81 9.38 -7.72 -11.65
CA GLY A 81 9.45 -8.34 -12.98
C GLY A 81 8.13 -8.41 -13.74
N PHE A 82 6.98 -8.28 -13.06
CA PHE A 82 5.66 -8.23 -13.71
C PHE A 82 5.20 -6.81 -14.04
N ILE A 83 5.83 -5.77 -13.51
CA ILE A 83 5.43 -4.38 -13.78
C ILE A 83 6.04 -3.91 -15.09
N LYS A 84 5.23 -3.20 -15.89
CA LYS A 84 5.70 -2.64 -17.16
C LYS A 84 6.86 -1.64 -16.94
N PRO A 85 7.96 -1.72 -17.69
CA PRO A 85 9.11 -0.83 -17.52
C PRO A 85 8.75 0.66 -17.61
N GLU A 86 7.80 1.05 -18.46
CA GLU A 86 7.41 2.46 -18.62
C GLU A 86 6.74 3.07 -17.38
N LEU A 87 6.35 2.26 -16.40
CA LEU A 87 5.70 2.72 -15.18
C LEU A 87 6.65 2.95 -14.01
N PHE A 88 7.93 2.66 -14.20
CA PHE A 88 8.95 3.10 -13.28
C PHE A 88 9.34 4.56 -13.58
N LYS A 89 9.72 5.29 -12.54
CA LYS A 89 10.28 6.64 -12.67
C LYS A 89 11.60 6.58 -13.44
N GLN A 90 11.90 7.65 -14.16
CA GLN A 90 13.18 7.76 -14.86
C GLN A 90 14.35 7.64 -13.85
N GLY A 91 15.37 6.86 -14.22
CA GLY A 91 16.54 6.60 -13.36
C GLY A 91 16.32 5.51 -12.31
N PHE A 92 15.10 4.96 -12.16
CA PHE A 92 14.88 3.84 -11.26
C PHE A 92 15.49 2.55 -11.83
N ASN A 93 16.42 1.96 -11.09
CA ASN A 93 17.11 0.74 -11.53
C ASN A 93 16.40 -0.52 -10.99
N VAL A 94 15.44 -1.02 -11.79
CA VAL A 94 14.67 -2.24 -11.47
C VAL A 94 15.60 -3.45 -11.31
N GLN A 95 16.64 -3.55 -12.13
CA GLN A 95 17.58 -4.68 -12.07
C GLN A 95 18.35 -4.70 -10.75
N ASN A 96 18.79 -3.54 -10.27
CA ASN A 96 19.44 -3.41 -8.97
C ASN A 96 18.48 -3.75 -7.82
N LEU A 97 17.20 -3.34 -7.93
CA LEU A 97 16.18 -3.74 -6.95
C LEU A 97 16.01 -5.26 -6.91
N ILE A 98 15.89 -5.92 -8.07
CA ILE A 98 15.77 -7.38 -8.17
C ILE A 98 17.00 -8.08 -7.58
N SER A 99 18.21 -7.63 -7.96
CA SER A 99 19.46 -8.18 -7.43
C SER A 99 19.56 -8.04 -5.92
N THR A 100 19.23 -6.86 -5.38
CA THR A 100 19.24 -6.62 -3.93
C THR A 100 18.17 -7.44 -3.22
N ALA A 101 17.00 -7.61 -3.83
CA ALA A 101 15.92 -8.41 -3.27
C ALA A 101 16.28 -9.89 -3.12
N ASN A 102 17.15 -10.42 -3.98
CA ASN A 102 17.66 -11.78 -3.88
C ASN A 102 18.73 -11.97 -2.77
N THR A 103 19.28 -10.89 -2.20
CA THR A 103 20.33 -10.95 -1.17
C THR A 103 19.85 -10.52 0.22
N VAL A 104 18.56 -10.23 0.37
CA VAL A 104 17.93 -9.84 1.64
C VAL A 104 18.09 -10.90 2.71
N LYS A 105 18.46 -10.49 3.92
CA LYS A 105 18.58 -11.36 5.10
C LYS A 105 17.71 -10.92 6.26
N THR A 106 17.41 -9.62 6.38
CA THR A 106 16.65 -9.07 7.51
C THR A 106 15.33 -8.48 7.05
N MET A 107 14.35 -8.46 7.95
CA MET A 107 13.03 -7.93 7.61
C MET A 107 13.07 -6.42 7.37
N THR A 108 13.92 -5.68 8.10
CA THR A 108 14.25 -4.28 7.82
C THR A 108 14.74 -4.05 6.38
N GLN A 109 15.60 -4.93 5.84
CA GLN A 109 16.02 -4.84 4.43
C GLN A 109 14.84 -5.10 3.47
N ALA A 110 14.02 -6.10 3.78
CA ALA A 110 12.85 -6.45 2.99
C ALA A 110 11.81 -5.31 2.93
N THR A 111 11.50 -4.68 4.07
CA THR A 111 10.58 -3.54 4.14
C THR A 111 11.18 -2.32 3.44
N GLY A 112 12.49 -2.08 3.57
CA GLY A 112 13.22 -1.05 2.83
C GLY A 112 13.11 -1.23 1.32
N LEU A 113 13.24 -2.46 0.82
CA LEU A 113 13.07 -2.75 -0.60
C LEU A 113 11.64 -2.58 -1.09
N LEU A 114 10.65 -2.96 -0.29
CA LEU A 114 9.25 -2.78 -0.66
C LEU A 114 8.90 -1.29 -0.77
N LYS A 115 9.44 -0.46 0.15
CA LYS A 115 9.34 1.02 0.06
C LYS A 115 10.07 1.55 -1.16
N ASN A 116 11.25 1.02 -1.48
CA ASN A 116 12.01 1.42 -2.65
C ASN A 116 11.23 1.11 -3.95
N LEU A 117 10.62 -0.08 -4.04
CA LEU A 117 9.75 -0.45 -5.15
C LEU A 117 8.56 0.52 -5.27
N GLU A 118 7.84 0.80 -4.18
CA GLU A 118 6.73 1.76 -4.19
C GLU A 118 7.19 3.16 -4.64
N GLY A 119 8.29 3.66 -4.07
CA GLY A 119 8.85 4.95 -4.42
C GLY A 119 9.39 5.02 -5.84
N GLY A 120 9.74 3.88 -6.44
CA GLY A 120 10.22 3.74 -7.82
C GLY A 120 9.12 3.80 -8.87
N LEU A 121 7.85 3.60 -8.51
CA LEU A 121 6.73 3.61 -9.44
C LEU A 121 6.18 5.01 -9.65
N LYS A 122 5.73 5.29 -10.88
CA LYS A 122 5.01 6.51 -11.22
C LYS A 122 3.62 6.52 -10.55
N PRO A 123 3.06 7.69 -10.18
CA PRO A 123 1.72 7.77 -9.60
C PRO A 123 0.63 7.12 -10.45
N GLU A 124 0.75 7.19 -11.78
CA GLU A 124 -0.19 6.60 -12.73
C GLU A 124 -0.26 5.06 -12.69
N ALA A 125 0.76 4.41 -12.11
CA ALA A 125 0.78 2.97 -11.89
C ALA A 125 -0.22 2.52 -10.80
N PHE A 126 -0.69 3.45 -9.94
CA PHE A 126 -1.51 3.13 -8.78
C PHE A 126 -2.98 3.43 -8.98
N VAL A 127 -3.85 2.62 -8.37
CA VAL A 127 -5.28 2.93 -8.27
C VAL A 127 -5.48 4.26 -7.52
N SER A 128 -6.52 5.02 -7.86
CA SER A 128 -6.75 6.38 -7.33
C SER A 128 -6.80 6.46 -5.80
N GLY A 129 -7.29 5.42 -5.13
CA GLY A 129 -7.38 5.36 -3.67
C GLY A 129 -6.05 5.05 -2.95
N TRP A 130 -4.95 4.77 -3.66
CA TRP A 130 -3.69 4.40 -3.02
C TRP A 130 -3.09 5.54 -2.20
N ALA A 131 -3.12 6.77 -2.71
CA ALA A 131 -2.53 7.93 -2.04
C ALA A 131 -3.07 8.11 -0.60
N GLY A 132 -4.37 7.90 -0.38
CA GLY A 132 -4.99 7.97 0.94
C GLY A 132 -4.63 6.80 1.88
N LYS A 133 -4.22 5.65 1.34
CA LYS A 133 -3.83 4.46 2.12
C LYS A 133 -2.32 4.36 2.34
N ARG A 134 -1.53 5.05 1.51
CA ARG A 134 -0.06 5.00 1.48
C ARG A 134 0.56 5.27 2.85
N SER A 135 0.10 6.31 3.55
CA SER A 135 0.64 6.66 4.88
C SER A 135 0.44 5.53 5.90
N GLY A 136 -0.75 4.95 5.97
CA GLY A 136 -1.03 3.82 6.85
C GLY A 136 -0.20 2.58 6.51
N TRP A 137 -0.03 2.30 5.21
CA TRP A 137 0.81 1.21 4.75
C TRP A 137 2.30 1.42 5.08
N LEU A 138 2.83 2.62 4.89
CA LEU A 138 4.20 2.97 5.26
C LEU A 138 4.43 2.83 6.77
N ASN A 139 3.48 3.29 7.58
CA ASN A 139 3.54 3.13 9.03
C ASN A 139 3.53 1.66 9.43
N ALA A 140 2.67 0.84 8.83
CA ALA A 140 2.66 -0.60 9.09
C ALA A 140 4.01 -1.25 8.73
N LEU A 141 4.64 -0.85 7.62
CA LEU A 141 5.98 -1.34 7.27
C LEU A 141 7.06 -0.90 8.25
N ASN A 142 6.97 0.29 8.83
CA ASN A 142 7.92 0.78 9.84
C ASN A 142 7.82 0.02 11.17
N LEU A 143 6.68 -0.61 11.46
CA LEU A 143 6.48 -1.40 12.67
C LEU A 143 7.06 -2.82 12.55
N ILE A 144 7.42 -3.25 11.34
CA ILE A 144 8.04 -4.55 11.09
C ILE A 144 9.57 -4.38 11.15
N LYS A 145 10.20 -5.06 12.12
CA LYS A 145 11.65 -5.02 12.39
C LYS A 145 12.37 -6.22 11.79
#